data_AF-A0A3D4XCJ6-F1
#
_entry.id   AF-A0A3D4XCJ6-F1
#
_cell.length_a   1.000
_cell.length_b   1.000
_cell.length_c   1.000
_cell.angle_alpha   90.00
_cell.angle_beta   90.00
_cell.angle_gamma   90.00
#
_symmetry.space_group_name_H-M   'P 1'
#
loop_
_entity.id
_entity.type
_entity.pdbx_description
1 polymer ?
#
loop_
_entity_poly.entity_id
_entity_poly.type
_entity_poly.pdbx_seq_one_letter_code
_entity_poly.pdbx_strand_id
1 'polypeptide(L)'
;PGSTFKIVTALEYIRENRDSYNQFRFQCGGSFTHGEEKINCYHGTAHGSEDFTKAFAKSCNSAFASIGLSLDRDKFGDTLNDLLFNRELKVDFAYNQ
;
A
#
# COMPACT_ATOMS: atom_id res chain seq x y z
N PRO A 1 -5.58 3.19 -10.11
CA PRO A 1 -6.38 3.71 -8.95
C PRO A 1 -5.68 4.80 -8.12
N GLY A 2 -4.33 4.89 -8.11
CA GLY A 2 -3.63 5.86 -7.27
C GLY A 2 -3.71 5.48 -5.78
N SER A 3 -3.73 6.48 -4.89
CA SER A 3 -3.72 6.26 -3.42
C SER A 3 -4.87 5.40 -2.89
N THR A 4 -5.99 5.29 -3.60
CA THR A 4 -7.08 4.38 -3.19
C THR A 4 -6.65 2.92 -3.16
N PHE A 5 -5.66 2.54 -3.99
CA PHE A 5 -5.10 1.18 -3.99
C PHE A 5 -4.33 0.85 -2.71
N LYS A 6 -3.96 1.85 -1.89
CA LYS A 6 -3.34 1.63 -0.58
C LYS A 6 -4.24 0.85 0.37
N ILE A 7 -5.56 0.81 0.13
CA ILE A 7 -6.48 -0.07 0.86
C ILE A 7 -6.07 -1.54 0.65
N VAL A 8 -5.75 -1.92 -0.58
CA VAL A 8 -5.36 -3.29 -0.94
C VAL A 8 -3.98 -3.62 -0.37
N THR A 9 -3.02 -2.70 -0.50
CA THR A 9 -1.69 -2.84 0.12
C THR A 9 -1.76 -2.94 1.64
N ALA A 10 -2.60 -2.13 2.28
CA ALA A 10 -2.81 -2.17 3.74
C ALA A 10 -3.45 -3.49 4.18
N LEU A 11 -4.46 -3.98 3.45
CA LEU A 11 -5.08 -5.27 3.71
C LEU A 11 -4.05 -6.40 3.66
N GLU A 12 -3.21 -6.44 2.62
CA GLU A 12 -2.19 -7.49 2.51
C GLU A 12 -1.15 -7.40 3.62
N TYR A 13 -0.67 -6.20 3.92
CA TYR A 13 0.28 -6.00 5.01
C TYR A 13 -0.24 -6.53 6.35
N ILE A 14 -1.53 -6.30 6.64
CA ILE A 14 -2.20 -6.85 7.84
C ILE A 14 -2.32 -8.37 7.75
N ARG A 15 -2.63 -8.95 6.59
CA ARG A 15 -2.75 -10.41 6.40
C ARG A 15 -1.43 -11.12 6.67
N GLU A 16 -0.31 -10.55 6.23
CA GLU A 16 1.03 -11.10 6.46
C GLU A 16 1.55 -10.86 7.89
N ASN A 17 1.15 -9.76 8.53
CA ASN A 17 1.68 -9.30 9.82
C ASN A 17 0.57 -9.21 10.90
N ARG A 18 -0.32 -10.20 10.97
CA ARG A 18 -1.56 -10.14 11.77
C ARG A 18 -1.37 -9.67 13.22
N ASP A 19 -0.30 -10.14 13.86
CA ASP A 19 -0.03 -9.88 15.27
C ASP A 19 0.91 -8.66 15.51
N SER A 20 1.46 -8.08 14.45
CA SER A 20 2.55 -7.09 14.54
C SER A 20 2.42 -5.87 13.63
N TYR A 21 1.42 -5.79 12.73
CA TYR A 21 1.27 -4.67 11.80
C TYR A 21 1.16 -3.30 12.52
N ASN A 22 0.57 -3.30 13.73
CA ASN A 22 0.45 -2.11 14.58
C ASN A 22 1.78 -1.63 15.19
N GLN A 23 2.82 -2.46 15.14
CA GLN A 23 4.18 -2.13 15.55
C GLN A 23 4.96 -1.41 14.45
N PHE A 24 4.44 -1.32 13.23
CA PHE A 24 5.06 -0.58 12.13
C PHE A 24 5.35 0.88 12.55
N ARG A 25 6.58 1.31 12.31
CA ARG A 25 7.04 2.69 12.51
C ARG A 25 7.86 3.10 11.30
N PHE A 26 7.65 4.33 10.83
CA PHE A 26 8.34 4.87 9.68
C PHE A 26 8.64 6.36 9.87
N GLN A 27 9.84 6.78 9.45
CA GLN A 27 10.24 8.19 9.48
C GLN A 27 10.21 8.74 8.04
N CYS A 28 9.18 9.52 7.72
CA CYS A 28 9.01 10.09 6.39
C CYS A 28 9.73 11.43 6.24
N GLY A 29 10.83 11.43 5.45
CA GLY A 29 11.55 12.64 5.01
C GLY A 29 10.99 13.31 3.74
N GLY A 30 9.82 12.89 3.25
CA GLY A 30 9.15 13.45 2.07
C GLY A 30 9.44 12.73 0.75
N SER A 31 10.35 11.75 0.77
CA SER A 31 10.56 10.79 -0.31
C SER A 31 11.06 9.45 0.25
N PHE A 32 11.10 8.43 -0.58
CA PHE A 32 11.65 7.11 -0.29
C PHE A 32 12.47 6.67 -1.48
N THR A 33 13.68 6.20 -1.24
CA THR A 33 14.62 5.76 -2.27
C THR A 33 15.01 4.31 -2.01
N HIS A 34 14.97 3.48 -3.05
CA HIS A 34 15.42 2.09 -3.00
C HIS A 34 16.20 1.78 -4.29
N GLY A 35 17.50 1.53 -4.17
CA GLY A 35 18.38 1.48 -5.34
C GLY A 35 18.42 2.82 -6.06
N GLU A 36 18.20 2.80 -7.37
CA GLU A 36 18.16 3.99 -8.24
C GLU A 36 16.76 4.64 -8.29
N GLU A 37 15.74 3.96 -7.76
CA GLU A 37 14.35 4.40 -7.82
C GLU A 37 14.00 5.32 -6.63
N LYS A 38 13.26 6.39 -6.91
CA LYS A 38 12.80 7.36 -5.90
C LYS A 38 11.32 7.67 -6.05
N ILE A 39 10.59 7.55 -4.95
CA ILE A 39 9.17 7.92 -4.83
C ILE A 39 9.04 9.14 -3.92
N ASN A 40 8.32 10.15 -4.37
CA ASN A 40 8.05 11.36 -3.59
C ASN A 40 6.67 11.28 -2.91
N CYS A 41 6.57 11.79 -1.69
CA CYS A 41 5.28 12.18 -1.12
C CYS A 41 4.72 13.38 -1.90
N TYR A 42 3.40 13.58 -1.82
CA TYR A 42 2.75 14.69 -2.51
C TYR A 42 3.37 16.03 -2.12
N HIS A 43 3.80 16.82 -3.12
CA HIS A 43 4.58 18.06 -2.97
C HIS A 43 5.90 17.92 -2.17
N GLY A 44 6.46 16.72 -2.06
CA GLY A 44 7.67 16.49 -1.25
C GLY A 44 7.45 16.67 0.26
N THR A 45 6.19 16.64 0.71
CA THR A 45 5.83 16.88 2.11
C THR A 45 6.43 15.80 3.02
N ALA A 46 7.20 16.22 4.02
CA ALA A 46 7.68 15.34 5.07
C ALA A 46 6.61 15.14 6.14
N HIS A 47 6.08 13.92 6.26
CA HIS A 47 5.07 13.58 7.28
C HIS A 47 5.66 13.31 8.68
N GLY A 48 6.98 13.20 8.79
CA GLY A 48 7.69 12.92 10.04
C GLY A 48 7.51 11.48 10.51
N SER A 49 7.47 11.26 11.82
CA SER A 49 7.25 9.93 12.40
C SER A 49 5.80 9.51 12.20
N GLU A 50 5.60 8.32 11.65
CA GLU A 50 4.30 7.71 11.37
C GLU A 50 4.26 6.28 11.89
N ASP A 51 3.12 5.91 12.49
CA ASP A 51 2.72 4.51 12.63
C ASP A 51 1.86 4.09 11.42
N PHE A 52 1.43 2.83 11.39
CA PHE A 52 0.64 2.29 10.28
C PHE A 52 -0.62 3.11 10.00
N THR A 53 -1.39 3.42 11.05
CA THR A 53 -2.66 4.15 10.96
C THR A 53 -2.44 5.57 10.42
N LYS A 54 -1.44 6.28 10.95
CA LYS A 54 -1.10 7.64 10.52
C LYS A 54 -0.58 7.66 9.09
N ALA A 55 0.29 6.72 8.71
CA ALA A 55 0.79 6.60 7.34
C ALA A 55 -0.35 6.41 6.33
N PHE A 56 -1.34 5.57 6.66
CA PHE A 56 -2.52 5.37 5.83
C PHE A 56 -3.39 6.64 5.79
N ALA A 57 -3.68 7.25 6.94
CA ALA A 57 -4.51 8.45 7.05
C ALA A 57 -3.91 9.67 6.32
N LYS A 58 -2.59 9.82 6.32
CA LYS A 58 -1.87 10.89 5.60
C LYS A 58 -1.60 10.53 4.14
N SER A 59 -1.98 9.34 3.70
CA SER A 59 -1.64 8.80 2.39
C SER A 59 -0.15 8.98 2.07
N CYS A 60 0.72 8.63 3.03
CA CYS A 60 2.16 8.76 2.86
C CYS A 60 2.64 7.80 1.76
N ASN A 61 3.28 8.32 0.71
CA ASN A 61 3.80 7.47 -0.38
C ASN A 61 5.05 6.72 0.08
N SER A 62 5.95 7.40 0.80
CA SER A 62 7.18 6.82 1.31
C SER A 62 6.93 5.60 2.22
N ALA A 63 6.01 5.72 3.18
CA ALA A 63 5.67 4.63 4.07
C ALA A 63 5.05 3.44 3.31
N PHE A 64 4.14 3.71 2.37
CA PHE A 64 3.50 2.67 1.57
C PHE A 64 4.43 2.01 0.55
N ALA A 65 5.44 2.73 0.05
CA ALA A 65 6.52 2.14 -0.74
C ALA A 65 7.36 1.18 0.11
N SER A 66 7.72 1.57 1.33
CA SER A 66 8.43 0.70 2.27
C SER A 66 7.62 -0.54 2.64
N ILE A 67 6.31 -0.39 2.88
CA ILE A 67 5.39 -1.52 3.13
C ILE A 67 5.35 -2.44 1.91
N GLY A 68 5.18 -1.88 0.71
CA GLY A 68 5.10 -2.67 -0.53
C GLY A 68 6.35 -3.50 -0.79
N LEU A 69 7.55 -3.00 -0.43
CA LEU A 69 8.80 -3.75 -0.54
C LEU A 69 8.95 -4.87 0.48
N SER A 70 8.18 -4.86 1.58
CA SER A 70 8.22 -5.92 2.58
C SER A 70 7.22 -7.06 2.33
N LEU A 71 6.29 -6.89 1.37
CA LEU A 71 5.25 -7.89 1.10
C LEU A 71 5.82 -9.10 0.36
N ASP A 72 5.27 -10.27 0.68
CA ASP A 72 5.40 -11.46 -0.14
C ASP A 72 4.61 -11.25 -1.44
N ARG A 73 5.31 -11.29 -2.57
CA ARG A 73 4.72 -10.98 -3.87
C ARG A 73 3.69 -12.01 -4.32
N ASP A 74 3.87 -13.28 -3.96
CA ASP A 74 2.95 -14.34 -4.36
C ASP A 74 1.66 -14.22 -3.56
N LYS A 75 1.75 -13.97 -2.24
CA LYS A 75 0.56 -13.72 -1.40
C LYS A 75 -0.17 -12.44 -1.76
N PHE A 76 0.57 -11.39 -2.13
CA PHE A 76 -0.06 -10.17 -2.64
C PHE A 76 -0.81 -10.44 -3.95
N GLY A 77 -0.25 -11.28 -4.82
CA GLY A 77 -0.93 -11.79 -6.02
C GLY A 77 -2.22 -12.54 -5.70
N ASP A 78 -2.21 -13.40 -4.68
CA ASP A 78 -3.41 -14.09 -4.18
C ASP A 78 -4.47 -13.11 -3.67
N THR A 79 -4.09 -12.10 -2.89
CA THR A 79 -5.01 -11.05 -2.43
C THR A 79 -5.61 -10.25 -3.59
N LEU A 80 -4.85 -9.98 -4.65
CA LEU A 80 -5.38 -9.34 -5.84
C LEU A 80 -6.40 -10.24 -6.57
N ASN A 81 -6.10 -11.54 -6.65
CA ASN A 81 -7.02 -12.53 -7.23
C ASN A 81 -8.32 -12.65 -6.43
N ASP A 82 -8.25 -12.68 -5.09
CA ASP A 82 -9.40 -12.70 -4.18
C ASP A 82 -10.31 -11.48 -4.39
N LEU A 83 -9.71 -10.33 -4.69
CA LEU A 83 -10.41 -9.07 -4.95
C LEU A 83 -10.78 -8.87 -6.43
N LEU A 84 -10.68 -9.93 -7.25
CA LEU A 84 -11.07 -9.98 -8.67
C LEU A 84 -10.30 -9.00 -9.57
N PHE A 85 -9.10 -8.55 -9.19
CA PHE A 85 -8.27 -7.76 -10.11
C PHE A 85 -7.89 -8.58 -11.33
N ASN A 86 -8.00 -7.96 -12.51
CA ASN A 86 -7.80 -8.60 -13.82
C ASN A 86 -8.73 -9.80 -14.07
N ARG A 87 -9.89 -9.84 -13.42
CA ARG A 87 -10.91 -10.87 -13.61
C ARG A 87 -12.26 -10.23 -13.93
N GLU A 88 -13.13 -11.03 -14.55
CA GLU A 88 -14.49 -10.62 -14.82
C GLU A 88 -15.25 -10.37 -13.51
N LEU A 89 -15.97 -9.25 -13.44
CA LEU A 89 -16.87 -8.97 -12.34
C LEU A 89 -18.16 -9.74 -12.59
N LYS A 90 -18.52 -10.64 -11.68
CA LYS A 90 -19.74 -11.45 -11.76
C LYS A 90 -20.97 -10.63 -11.40
N VAL A 91 -21.28 -9.64 -12.22
CA VAL A 91 -22.39 -8.70 -12.04
C VAL A 91 -23.28 -8.69 -13.28
N ASP A 92 -24.58 -8.58 -13.07
CA ASP A 92 -25.59 -8.67 -14.14
C ASP A 92 -25.83 -7.33 -14.88
N PHE A 93 -25.07 -6.29 -14.55
CA PHE A 93 -25.17 -4.97 -15.18
C PHE A 93 -23.97 -4.67 -16.08
N ALA A 94 -24.18 -3.82 -17.09
CA ALA A 94 -23.12 -3.43 -18.01
C ALA A 94 -22.01 -2.64 -17.29
N TYR A 95 -20.76 -3.01 -17.57
CA TYR A 95 -19.57 -2.31 -17.09
C TYR A 95 -18.46 -2.35 -18.15
N ASN A 96 -17.48 -1.46 -18.03
CA ASN A 96 -16.32 -1.47 -18.91
C ASN A 96 -15.39 -2.63 -18.53
N GLN A 97 -15.26 -3.60 -19.43
CA GLN A 97 -14.29 -4.70 -19.36
C GLN A 97 -12.91 -4.24 -19.84
#